data_AF-A0A446CDZ7-F1
#
_entry.id   AF-A0A446CDZ7-F1
#
_cell.length_a   1.000
_cell.length_b   1.000
_cell.length_c   1.000
_cell.angle_alpha   90.00
_cell.angle_beta   90.00
_cell.angle_gamma   90.00
#
_symmetry.space_group_name_H-M   'P 1'
#
loop_
_entity.id
_entity.type
_entity.pdbx_description
1 polymer ?
#
loop_
_entity_poly.entity_id
_entity_poly.type
_entity_poly.pdbx_seq_one_letter_code
_entity_poly.pdbx_strand_id
1 'polypeptide(L)' 'MKHGFPWRALAGATLMAAGALAGGAASAQDYPAKPVRLVVPYAAGGPTDTFARALAET' A
#
# COMPACT_ATOMS: atom_id res chain seq x y z
N MET A 1 -29.94 29.23 -32.08
CA MET A 1 -28.97 28.34 -31.42
C MET A 1 -28.42 29.07 -30.20
N LYS A 2 -28.99 28.84 -29.01
CA LYS A 2 -28.47 29.43 -27.76
C LYS A 2 -28.38 28.29 -26.76
N HIS A 3 -27.34 27.48 -26.92
CA HIS A 3 -26.95 26.54 -25.87
C HIS A 3 -26.50 27.40 -24.70
N GLY A 4 -27.35 27.51 -23.67
CA GLY A 4 -27.00 28.19 -22.44
C GLY A 4 -25.75 27.56 -21.87
N PHE A 5 -24.74 28.37 -21.59
CA PHE A 5 -23.45 27.91 -21.08
C PHE A 5 -23.66 27.07 -19.81
N PRO A 6 -23.26 25.78 -19.78
CA PRO A 6 -23.60 24.86 -18.70
C PRO A 6 -22.67 25.07 -17.50
N TRP A 7 -22.81 26.21 -16.82
CA TRP A 7 -21.92 26.61 -15.72
C TRP A 7 -21.89 25.59 -14.57
N ARG A 8 -23.00 24.88 -14.32
CA ARG A 8 -23.10 23.82 -13.32
C ARG A 8 -22.28 22.58 -13.70
N ALA A 9 -22.24 22.24 -14.99
CA ALA A 9 -21.45 21.13 -15.50
C ALA A 9 -19.96 21.44 -15.40
N LEU A 10 -19.56 22.68 -15.70
CA LEU A 10 -18.18 23.15 -15.54
C LEU A 10 -17.77 23.19 -14.07
N ALA A 11 -18.61 23.72 -13.17
CA ALA A 11 -18.33 23.72 -11.73
C ALA A 11 -18.16 22.31 -11.16
N GLY A 12 -19.01 21.36 -11.58
CA GLY A 12 -18.89 19.95 -11.20
C GLY A 12 -17.61 19.31 -11.72
N ALA A 13 -17.23 19.58 -12.98
CA ALA A 13 -16.00 19.06 -13.59
C ALA A 13 -14.74 19.57 -12.86
N THR A 14 -14.71 20.85 -12.49
CA THR A 14 -13.58 21.43 -11.74
C THR A 14 -13.42 20.81 -10.35
N LEU A 15 -14.53 20.59 -9.63
CA LEU A 15 -14.51 19.93 -8.32
C LEU A 15 -13.99 18.49 -8.41
N MET A 16 -14.41 17.75 -9.44
CA MET A 16 -13.97 16.38 -9.66
C MET A 16 -12.48 16.30 -10.04
N ALA A 17 -12.01 17.20 -10.91
CA ALA A 17 -10.60 17.31 -11.27
C ALA A 17 -9.72 17.70 -10.08
N ALA A 18 -10.17 18.63 -9.23
CA ALA A 18 -9.47 19.00 -8.01
C ALA A 18 -9.38 17.82 -7.02
N GLY A 19 -10.45 17.02 -6.89
CA GLY A 19 -10.45 15.80 -6.06
C GLY A 19 -9.47 14.73 -6.57
N ALA A 20 -9.34 14.56 -7.89
CA ALA A 20 -8.39 13.61 -8.47
C ALA A 20 -6.92 14.02 -8.24
N LEU A 21 -6.63 15.31 -8.22
CA LEU A 21 -5.29 15.86 -7.94
C LEU A 21 -4.97 15.92 -6.44
N ALA A 22 -5.99 15.93 -5.57
CA ALA A 22 -5.83 15.96 -4.12
C ALA A 22 -5.52 14.59 -3.49
N GLY A 23 -5.55 13.51 -4.27
CA GLY A 23 -5.05 12.21 -3.83
C GLY A 23 -3.54 12.29 -3.56
N GLY A 24 -3.12 12.11 -2.30
CA GLY A 24 -1.70 12.07 -1.94
C GLY A 24 -0.98 10.95 -2.68
N ALA A 25 0.30 11.18 -3.03
CA ALA A 25 1.12 10.19 -3.70
C ALA A 25 1.21 8.92 -2.85
N ALA A 26 0.64 7.81 -3.36
CA ALA A 26 0.80 6.51 -2.73
C ALA A 26 2.28 6.11 -2.82
N SER A 27 3.01 6.23 -1.71
CA SER A 27 4.39 5.77 -1.61
C SER A 27 4.38 4.28 -1.30
N ALA A 28 5.08 3.49 -2.11
CA ALA A 28 5.33 2.10 -1.79
C ALA A 28 6.17 2.04 -0.50
N GLN A 29 5.82 1.12 0.40
CA GLN A 29 6.62 0.89 1.60
C GLN A 29 7.83 0.03 1.25
N ASP A 30 8.97 0.35 1.85
CA ASP A 30 10.15 -0.50 1.77
C ASP A 30 9.90 -1.82 2.51
N TYR A 31 10.31 -2.92 1.88
CA TYR A 31 10.24 -4.23 2.51
C TYR A 31 11.52 -4.49 3.33
N PRO A 32 11.40 -5.05 4.55
CA PRO A 32 10.17 -5.40 5.26
C PRO A 32 9.63 -4.23 6.13
N ALA A 33 8.36 -3.87 5.93
CA ALA A 33 7.69 -2.84 6.75
C ALA A 33 7.36 -3.31 8.18
N LYS A 34 7.52 -4.61 8.48
CA LYS A 34 7.23 -5.25 9.77
C LYS A 34 8.00 -6.57 9.89
N PRO A 35 8.20 -7.11 11.12
CA PRO A 35 8.86 -8.39 11.32
C PRO A 35 8.24 -9.52 10.46
N VAL A 36 9.10 -10.30 9.81
CA VAL A 36 8.72 -11.45 8.98
C VAL A 36 8.62 -12.69 9.87
N ARG A 37 7.53 -13.46 9.72
CA ARG A 37 7.37 -14.74 10.44
C ARG A 37 7.93 -15.87 9.60
N LEU A 38 9.04 -16.45 10.02
CA LEU A 38 9.59 -17.67 9.44
C LEU A 38 8.85 -18.89 10.03
N VAL A 39 8.15 -19.65 9.18
CA VAL A 39 7.39 -20.84 9.61
C VAL A 39 8.28 -22.06 9.50
N VAL A 40 8.50 -22.74 10.62
CA VAL A 40 9.26 -24.00 10.69
C VAL A 40 8.27 -25.14 10.98
N PRO A 41 7.93 -26.01 10.01
CA PRO A 41 6.94 -27.08 10.19
C PRO A 41 7.54 -28.32 10.89
N TYR A 42 8.37 -28.09 11.90
CA TYR A 42 9.04 -29.12 12.70
C TYR A 42 8.95 -28.76 14.18
N ALA A 43 9.24 -29.73 15.04
CA ALA A 43 9.26 -29.50 16.48
C ALA A 43 10.30 -28.42 16.86
N ALA A 44 9.96 -27.61 17.86
CA ALA A 44 10.87 -26.63 18.45
C ALA A 44 12.12 -27.33 19.02
N GLY A 45 13.29 -26.70 18.88
CA GLY A 45 14.57 -27.25 19.32
C GLY A 45 15.19 -28.29 18.38
N GLY A 46 14.51 -28.66 17.29
CA GLY A 46 15.10 -29.51 16.25
C GLY A 46 16.18 -28.79 15.42
N PRO A 47 16.89 -29.52 14.54
CA PRO A 47 17.94 -28.94 13.70
C PRO A 47 17.39 -27.81 12.80
N THR A 48 16.18 -27.98 12.25
CA THR A 48 15.53 -26.97 11.40
C THR A 48 15.16 -25.71 12.18
N ASP A 49 14.67 -25.84 13.42
CA ASP A 49 14.33 -24.69 14.29
C ASP A 49 15.60 -23.95 14.72
N THR A 50 16.67 -24.67 15.06
CA THR A 50 17.96 -24.07 15.44
C THR A 50 18.56 -23.28 14.28
N PHE A 51 18.57 -23.84 13.06
CA PHE A 51 19.03 -23.13 11.88
C PHE A 51 18.16 -21.90 11.58
N ALA A 52 16.83 -22.02 11.67
CA ALA A 52 15.91 -20.91 11.45
C ALA A 52 16.12 -19.76 12.45
N ARG A 53 16.45 -20.07 13.71
CA ARG A 53 16.81 -19.06 14.73
C ARG A 53 18.11 -18.35 14.38
N ALA A 54 19.15 -19.10 14.00
CA ALA A 54 20.42 -18.51 13.57
C ALA A 54 20.25 -17.61 12.33
N LEU A 55 19.37 -17.98 11.38
CA LEU A 55 19.03 -17.15 10.23
C LEU A 55 18.25 -15.88 10.61
N ALA A 56 17.46 -15.92 11.68
CA ALA A 56 16.69 -14.75 12.13
C ALA A 56 17.52 -13.73 12.92
N GLU A 57 18.72 -14.13 13.37
CA GLU A 57 19.68 -13.22 14.05
C GLU A 57 20.48 -12.36 13.06
N THR A 58 20.43 -12.67 11.75
CA THR A 58 21.13 -11.94 10.68
C THR A 58 20.22 -10.99 9.93
#